data_AF-A0A5C8JEC1-F1
#
_entry.id   AF-A0A5C8JEC1-F1
#
_cell.length_a   1.000
_cell.length_b   1.000
_cell.length_c   1.000
_cell.angle_alpha   90.00
_cell.angle_beta   90.00
_cell.angle_gamma   90.00
#
_symmetry.space_group_name_H-M   'P 1'
#
loop_
_entity.id
_entity.type
_entity.pdbx_description
1 polymer ?
#
loop_
_entity_poly.entity_id
_entity_poly.type
_entity_poly.pdbx_seq_one_letter_code
_entity_poly.pdbx_strand_id
1 'polypeptide(L)'
;MGVGFAVMFAQAPGESFTVSPFWPIAGWFCGFAAAEMVLARRGGPLGRPLGLRLAPPRATGLWVFAAMVSGAIALASVLRSFRTEVELAERGWAVFTLAVVLTVNLLVMGLRRRPLRAGPADLVSAEWAMRSRSTRLLLAGGTIVAIWSAPGGGWSSQAESIRSLIGLVVSLLAWYMTLSPERLTQAGRPLRWQVVAAVLLTPVLAAGWNAAAVEPDEQPQSPLTEPYANAALFAYVTPGSPWEIATMPDGREPDDEWDESTWDFGGFSLDRAVTRLATGDGGRQEGPLALSGDGHHVVYLDSVTDRLVVQHLSEATRRDLTGPLPAHAVPRPLLSHDGRLAALVSATGTELVDTATGDRTALPGVRRVLGLGPYGVVGTTGHRALPGAPGTELVTLDPRGRVRSRAPFDPTLPALATRDGRSLIVFTDDEAVTMDARTGRVTDRAALKLPRHHGPPEPLGWSAEGRLAVLIEPDGDDGHYHLVDPGTGRSSPMKGVMDKLDHGVFGLIP
;
A
#
# COMPACT_ATOMS: atom_id res chain seq x y z
N MET A 1 9.79 -16.29 -27.91
CA MET A 1 10.83 -16.38 -26.86
C MET A 1 11.58 -15.06 -26.74
N GLY A 2 12.56 -14.75 -27.61
CA GLY A 2 13.42 -13.56 -27.43
C GLY A 2 12.72 -12.19 -27.29
N VAL A 3 11.67 -11.93 -28.08
CA VAL A 3 10.98 -10.62 -28.06
C VAL A 3 10.28 -10.32 -26.73
N GLY A 4 9.69 -11.33 -26.06
CA GLY A 4 9.06 -11.14 -24.75
C GLY A 4 10.07 -10.88 -23.63
N PHE A 5 11.26 -11.50 -23.71
CA PHE A 5 12.37 -11.22 -22.80
C PHE A 5 12.90 -9.79 -22.99
N ALA A 6 13.07 -9.35 -24.24
CA ALA A 6 13.61 -8.02 -24.55
C ALA A 6 12.70 -6.86 -24.09
N VAL A 7 11.38 -7.00 -24.25
CA VAL A 7 10.43 -5.94 -23.86
C VAL A 7 10.35 -5.76 -22.33
N MET A 8 10.52 -6.82 -21.54
CA MET A 8 10.54 -6.70 -20.06
C MET A 8 11.82 -6.10 -19.50
N PHE A 9 13.00 -6.39 -20.09
CA PHE A 9 14.25 -5.77 -19.66
C PHE A 9 14.34 -4.28 -20.04
N ALA A 10 13.54 -3.81 -21.01
CA ALA A 10 13.57 -2.42 -21.49
C ALA A 10 12.71 -1.42 -20.66
N GLN A 11 12.06 -1.87 -19.58
CA GLN A 11 11.07 -1.08 -18.82
C GLN A 11 11.46 -0.80 -17.35
N ALA A 12 12.66 -1.18 -16.90
CA ALA A 12 13.04 -1.10 -15.48
C ALA A 12 14.36 -0.33 -15.25
N PRO A 13 14.31 0.96 -14.88
CA PRO A 13 15.45 1.68 -14.32
C PRO A 13 15.50 1.48 -12.79
N GLY A 14 16.53 0.81 -12.27
CA GLY A 14 16.70 0.63 -10.82
C GLY A 14 17.81 -0.35 -10.44
N GLU A 15 18.73 0.08 -9.57
CA GLU A 15 19.92 -0.68 -9.18
C GLU A 15 19.66 -1.65 -8.02
N SER A 16 19.13 -2.86 -8.32
CA SER A 16 19.36 -4.12 -7.54
C SER A 16 18.41 -5.23 -8.01
N PHE A 17 18.58 -5.69 -9.25
CA PHE A 17 17.66 -6.65 -9.85
C PHE A 17 17.82 -8.07 -9.27
N THR A 18 17.06 -8.40 -8.23
CA THR A 18 16.85 -9.79 -7.81
C THR A 18 16.00 -10.50 -8.87
N VAL A 19 16.66 -11.18 -9.82
CA VAL A 19 15.97 -11.98 -10.85
C VAL A 19 15.21 -13.11 -10.16
N SER A 20 13.92 -12.90 -9.92
CA SER A 20 13.06 -13.92 -9.33
C SER A 20 13.12 -15.20 -10.18
N PRO A 21 13.36 -16.38 -9.57
CA PRO A 21 13.44 -17.64 -10.30
C PRO A 21 12.13 -18.02 -11.00
N PHE A 22 11.02 -17.32 -10.71
CA PHE A 22 9.75 -17.50 -11.40
C PHE A 22 9.87 -17.31 -12.92
N TRP A 23 10.50 -16.24 -13.39
CA TRP A 23 10.48 -15.87 -14.81
C TRP A 23 11.19 -16.90 -15.72
N PRO A 24 12.39 -17.41 -15.39
CA PRO A 24 12.99 -18.52 -16.13
C PRO A 24 12.13 -19.80 -16.13
N ILE A 25 11.52 -20.14 -14.98
CA ILE A 25 10.70 -21.36 -14.83
C ILE A 25 9.41 -21.27 -15.64
N ALA A 26 8.69 -20.14 -15.55
CA ALA A 26 7.47 -19.88 -16.31
C ALA A 26 7.77 -19.83 -17.82
N GLY A 27 8.85 -19.16 -18.24
CA GLY A 27 9.29 -19.11 -19.63
C GLY A 27 9.62 -20.50 -20.20
N TRP A 28 10.36 -21.32 -19.45
CA TRP A 28 10.65 -22.72 -19.80
C TRP A 28 9.35 -23.53 -19.93
N PHE A 29 8.46 -23.44 -18.95
CA PHE A 29 7.20 -24.18 -18.91
C PHE A 29 6.29 -23.79 -20.09
N CYS A 30 6.13 -22.50 -20.39
CA CYS A 30 5.36 -22.03 -21.54
C CYS A 30 5.95 -22.53 -22.86
N GLY A 31 7.28 -22.54 -23.01
CA GLY A 31 7.96 -23.13 -24.17
C GLY A 31 7.69 -24.63 -24.32
N PHE A 32 7.76 -25.37 -23.21
CA PHE A 32 7.48 -26.80 -23.17
C PHE A 32 6.02 -27.14 -23.49
N ALA A 33 5.07 -26.40 -22.91
CA ALA A 33 3.65 -26.53 -23.21
C ALA A 33 3.33 -26.22 -24.68
N ALA A 34 3.93 -25.17 -25.25
CA ALA A 34 3.78 -24.84 -26.66
C ALA A 34 4.34 -25.94 -27.58
N ALA A 35 5.49 -26.53 -27.24
CA ALA A 35 6.03 -27.68 -27.97
C ALA A 35 5.08 -28.89 -27.94
N GLU A 36 4.52 -29.22 -26.77
CA GLU A 36 3.51 -30.28 -26.65
C GLU A 36 2.20 -29.98 -27.39
N MET A 37 1.76 -28.72 -27.47
CA MET A 37 0.62 -28.33 -28.31
C MET A 37 0.91 -28.54 -29.81
N VAL A 38 2.11 -28.20 -30.28
CA VAL A 38 2.52 -28.43 -31.67
C VAL A 38 2.60 -29.94 -31.98
N LEU A 39 3.14 -30.73 -31.06
CA LEU A 39 3.15 -32.20 -31.15
C LEU A 39 1.74 -32.79 -31.11
N ALA A 40 0.83 -32.23 -30.31
CA ALA A 40 -0.57 -32.64 -30.26
C ALA A 40 -1.27 -32.49 -31.61
N ARG A 41 -1.09 -31.35 -32.28
CA ARG A 41 -1.67 -31.07 -33.61
C ARG A 41 -1.19 -32.03 -34.70
N ARG A 42 0.02 -32.60 -34.55
CA ARG A 42 0.59 -33.62 -35.46
C ARG A 42 0.16 -35.06 -35.11
N GLY A 43 -0.53 -35.27 -33.99
CA GLY A 43 -0.84 -36.59 -33.44
C GLY A 43 -2.04 -37.33 -34.06
N GLY A 44 -2.78 -36.71 -34.98
CA GLY A 44 -4.03 -37.26 -35.52
C GLY A 44 -5.23 -37.10 -34.56
N PRO A 45 -6.40 -37.67 -34.92
CA PRO A 45 -7.62 -37.55 -34.11
C PRO A 45 -7.48 -38.24 -32.74
N LEU A 46 -8.19 -37.69 -31.74
CA LEU A 46 -8.21 -38.25 -30.38
C LEU A 46 -8.96 -39.59 -30.37
N GLY A 47 -8.28 -40.63 -29.89
CA GLY A 47 -8.87 -41.96 -29.71
C GLY A 47 -9.57 -42.14 -28.36
N ARG A 48 -10.09 -43.35 -28.12
CA ARG A 48 -10.56 -43.77 -26.79
C ARG A 48 -9.39 -43.70 -25.79
N PRO A 49 -9.62 -43.29 -24.53
CA PRO A 49 -8.58 -43.19 -23.53
C PRO A 49 -7.96 -44.58 -23.29
N LEU A 50 -6.65 -44.68 -23.45
CA LEU A 50 -5.92 -45.88 -23.05
C LEU A 50 -5.98 -45.98 -21.52
N GLY A 51 -6.29 -47.16 -20.98
CA GLY A 51 -6.35 -47.42 -19.52
C GLY A 51 -4.98 -47.37 -18.81
N LEU A 52 -3.98 -46.76 -19.45
CA LEU A 52 -2.59 -46.70 -19.04
C LEU A 52 -2.34 -45.48 -18.14
N ARG A 53 -1.61 -45.68 -17.04
CA ARG A 53 -1.18 -44.60 -16.15
C ARG A 53 0.12 -43.99 -16.68
N LEU A 54 0.05 -42.77 -17.22
CA LEU A 54 1.22 -42.01 -17.70
C LEU A 54 1.98 -41.26 -16.59
N ALA A 55 1.48 -41.25 -15.37
CA ALA A 55 2.15 -40.59 -14.25
C ALA A 55 1.88 -41.34 -12.94
N PRO A 56 2.78 -41.25 -11.94
CA PRO A 56 2.53 -41.75 -10.60
C PRO A 56 1.24 -41.16 -10.01
N PRO A 57 0.48 -41.93 -9.20
CA PRO A 57 -0.75 -41.43 -8.56
C PRO A 57 -0.46 -40.25 -7.63
N ARG A 58 0.72 -40.22 -6.98
CA ARG A 58 1.17 -39.10 -6.13
C ARG A 58 1.34 -37.81 -6.92
N ALA A 59 2.00 -37.85 -8.09
CA ALA A 59 2.18 -36.68 -8.96
C ALA A 59 0.85 -36.17 -9.53
N THR A 60 -0.07 -37.10 -9.85
CA THR A 60 -1.42 -36.74 -10.30
C THR A 60 -2.24 -36.10 -9.17
N GLY A 61 -2.14 -36.63 -7.93
CA GLY A 61 -2.81 -36.06 -6.76
C GLY A 61 -2.28 -34.68 -6.38
N LEU A 62 -0.94 -34.50 -6.40
CA LEU A 62 -0.29 -33.21 -6.13
C LEU A 62 -0.73 -32.15 -7.14
N TRP A 63 -0.75 -32.49 -8.43
CA TRP A 63 -1.29 -31.60 -9.47
C TRP A 63 -2.75 -31.22 -9.23
N VAL A 64 -3.63 -32.21 -8.99
CA VAL A 64 -5.06 -31.93 -8.77
C VAL A 64 -5.28 -31.02 -7.57
N PHE A 65 -4.54 -31.24 -6.47
CA PHE A 65 -4.59 -30.36 -5.30
C PHE A 65 -4.13 -28.94 -5.64
N ALA A 66 -2.94 -28.79 -6.24
CA ALA A 66 -2.38 -27.49 -6.61
C ALA A 66 -3.28 -26.73 -7.61
N ALA A 67 -3.81 -27.42 -8.61
CA ALA A 67 -4.72 -26.85 -9.61
C ALA A 67 -6.06 -26.41 -9.00
N MET A 68 -6.61 -27.17 -8.05
CA MET A 68 -7.83 -26.80 -7.33
C MET A 68 -7.60 -25.55 -6.47
N VAL A 69 -6.55 -25.53 -5.65
CA VAL A 69 -6.24 -24.40 -4.76
C VAL A 69 -5.93 -23.13 -5.56
N SER A 70 -4.98 -23.22 -6.50
CA SER A 70 -4.57 -22.06 -7.33
C SER A 70 -5.71 -21.57 -8.23
N GLY A 71 -6.51 -22.48 -8.77
CA GLY A 71 -7.69 -22.15 -9.59
C GLY A 71 -8.82 -21.49 -8.78
N ALA A 72 -9.07 -21.95 -7.54
CA ALA A 72 -10.04 -21.32 -6.66
C ALA A 72 -9.62 -19.90 -6.24
N ILE A 73 -8.34 -19.72 -5.88
CA ILE A 73 -7.77 -18.41 -5.54
C ILE A 73 -7.84 -17.47 -6.74
N ALA A 74 -7.37 -17.90 -7.92
CA ALA A 74 -7.43 -17.09 -9.13
C ALA A 74 -8.87 -16.75 -9.55
N LEU A 75 -9.81 -17.68 -9.44
CA LEU A 75 -11.22 -17.40 -9.71
C LEU A 75 -11.80 -16.40 -8.72
N ALA A 76 -11.44 -16.48 -7.43
CA ALA A 76 -11.85 -15.50 -6.42
C ALA A 76 -11.31 -14.09 -6.73
N SER A 77 -10.03 -13.94 -7.10
CA SER A 77 -9.47 -12.65 -7.53
C SER A 77 -10.15 -12.11 -8.80
N VAL A 78 -10.47 -12.97 -9.78
CA VAL A 78 -11.25 -12.55 -10.97
C VAL A 78 -12.65 -12.08 -10.57
N LEU A 79 -13.35 -12.79 -9.67
CA LEU A 79 -14.69 -12.41 -9.20
C LEU A 79 -14.67 -11.10 -8.40
N ARG A 80 -13.67 -10.88 -7.52
CA ARG A 80 -13.44 -9.60 -6.84
C ARG A 80 -13.13 -8.47 -7.82
N SER A 81 -12.43 -8.75 -8.93
CA SER A 81 -12.08 -7.71 -9.92
C SER A 81 -13.29 -7.08 -10.63
N PHE A 82 -14.44 -7.77 -10.68
CA PHE A 82 -15.70 -7.21 -11.16
C PHE A 82 -16.36 -6.25 -10.16
N ARG A 83 -15.92 -6.24 -8.89
CA ARG A 83 -16.35 -5.32 -7.82
C ARG A 83 -15.41 -4.11 -7.65
N THR A 84 -14.58 -3.81 -8.66
CA THR A 84 -13.60 -2.71 -8.69
C THR A 84 -12.44 -2.75 -7.67
N GLU A 85 -12.37 -3.75 -6.79
CA GLU A 85 -11.38 -3.86 -5.69
C GLU A 85 -9.95 -4.32 -6.08
N VAL A 86 -9.67 -4.65 -7.33
CA VAL A 86 -8.46 -5.41 -7.72
C VAL A 86 -7.65 -4.73 -8.82
N GLU A 87 -6.34 -4.59 -8.61
CA GLU A 87 -5.39 -4.01 -9.58
C GLU A 87 -5.32 -4.78 -10.91
N LEU A 88 -4.90 -4.09 -11.98
CA LEU A 88 -4.76 -4.70 -13.31
C LEU A 88 -3.74 -5.86 -13.31
N ALA A 89 -2.67 -5.75 -12.54
CA ALA A 89 -1.62 -6.76 -12.44
C ALA A 89 -2.13 -8.07 -11.83
N GLU A 90 -2.87 -8.01 -10.73
CA GLU A 90 -3.44 -9.20 -10.08
C GLU A 90 -4.46 -9.92 -10.99
N ARG A 91 -5.28 -9.16 -11.74
CA ARG A 91 -6.17 -9.72 -12.78
C ARG A 91 -5.37 -10.51 -13.83
N GLY A 92 -4.24 -9.96 -14.29
CA GLY A 92 -3.33 -10.63 -15.23
C GLY A 92 -2.80 -11.97 -14.69
N TRP A 93 -2.34 -11.98 -13.43
CA TRP A 93 -1.86 -13.19 -12.76
C TRP A 93 -2.95 -14.25 -12.55
N ALA A 94 -4.16 -13.83 -12.19
CA ALA A 94 -5.30 -14.72 -12.03
C ALA A 94 -5.68 -15.40 -13.38
N VAL A 95 -5.77 -14.62 -14.46
CA VAL A 95 -6.03 -15.14 -15.81
C VAL A 95 -4.90 -16.08 -16.27
N PHE A 96 -3.64 -15.73 -16.01
CA PHE A 96 -2.49 -16.59 -16.32
C PHE A 96 -2.54 -17.92 -15.57
N THR A 97 -2.85 -17.90 -14.27
CA THR A 97 -2.99 -19.11 -13.44
C THR A 97 -4.07 -20.05 -13.99
N LEU A 98 -5.24 -19.51 -14.32
CA LEU A 98 -6.34 -20.28 -14.92
C LEU A 98 -5.96 -20.85 -16.30
N ALA A 99 -5.23 -20.08 -17.11
CA ALA A 99 -4.74 -20.54 -18.41
C ALA A 99 -3.71 -21.69 -18.28
N VAL A 100 -2.82 -21.65 -17.28
CA VAL A 100 -1.88 -22.74 -16.96
C VAL A 100 -2.63 -23.99 -16.51
N VAL A 101 -3.58 -23.85 -15.57
CA VAL A 101 -4.41 -24.97 -15.08
C VAL A 101 -5.19 -25.63 -16.21
N LEU A 102 -5.83 -24.85 -17.08
CA LEU A 102 -6.53 -25.38 -18.24
C LEU A 102 -5.57 -26.07 -19.22
N THR A 103 -4.44 -25.44 -19.54
CA THR A 103 -3.44 -25.94 -20.49
C THR A 103 -2.89 -27.31 -20.09
N VAL A 104 -2.46 -27.47 -18.83
CA VAL A 104 -1.92 -28.74 -18.34
C VAL A 104 -2.97 -29.85 -18.41
N ASN A 105 -4.21 -29.58 -17.97
CA ASN A 105 -5.28 -30.57 -18.01
C ASN A 105 -5.62 -31.00 -19.46
N LEU A 106 -5.68 -30.06 -20.40
CA LEU A 106 -5.90 -30.35 -21.82
C LEU A 106 -4.74 -31.15 -22.45
N LEU A 107 -3.48 -30.79 -22.15
CA LEU A 107 -2.31 -31.51 -22.67
C LEU A 107 -2.20 -32.93 -22.09
N VAL A 108 -2.39 -33.11 -20.78
CA VAL A 108 -2.39 -34.43 -20.12
C VAL A 108 -3.55 -35.29 -20.63
N MET A 109 -4.73 -34.71 -20.86
CA MET A 109 -5.85 -35.41 -21.50
C MET A 109 -5.51 -35.83 -22.93
N GLY A 110 -4.85 -34.94 -23.70
CA GLY A 110 -4.35 -35.24 -25.04
C GLY A 110 -3.39 -36.42 -25.06
N LEU A 111 -2.35 -36.41 -24.21
CA LEU A 111 -1.36 -37.49 -24.10
C LEU A 111 -2.00 -38.86 -23.75
N ARG A 112 -3.06 -38.88 -22.93
CA ARG A 112 -3.84 -40.08 -22.59
C ARG A 112 -4.76 -40.59 -23.71
N ARG A 113 -5.21 -39.70 -24.61
CA ARG A 113 -6.18 -40.01 -25.69
C ARG A 113 -5.54 -40.16 -27.08
N ARG A 114 -4.30 -39.72 -27.30
CA ARG A 114 -3.56 -40.02 -28.55
C ARG A 114 -3.46 -41.54 -28.71
N PRO A 115 -3.85 -42.15 -29.84
CA PRO A 115 -3.60 -43.58 -30.09
C PRO A 115 -2.08 -43.85 -30.07
N LEU A 116 -1.65 -45.01 -29.56
CA LEU A 116 -0.28 -45.48 -29.78
C LEU A 116 -0.18 -45.97 -31.22
N ARG A 117 0.93 -45.71 -31.92
CA ARG A 117 1.11 -46.25 -33.27
C ARG A 117 1.35 -47.76 -33.18
N ALA A 118 0.63 -48.53 -33.99
CA ALA A 118 0.93 -49.95 -34.17
C ALA A 118 2.33 -50.09 -34.79
N GLY A 119 3.22 -50.84 -34.14
CA GLY A 119 4.60 -51.01 -34.56
C GLY A 119 5.39 -51.92 -33.62
N PRO A 120 6.70 -52.12 -33.91
CA PRO A 120 7.63 -52.85 -33.04
C PRO A 120 7.54 -52.45 -31.56
N ALA A 121 7.71 -53.42 -30.66
CA ALA A 121 7.60 -53.22 -29.22
C ALA A 121 8.51 -52.09 -28.70
N ASP A 122 9.70 -51.92 -29.29
CA ASP A 122 10.67 -50.88 -28.93
C ASP A 122 10.18 -49.47 -29.28
N LEU A 123 9.44 -49.30 -30.38
CA LEU A 123 8.85 -48.02 -30.76
C LEU A 123 7.65 -47.68 -29.85
N VAL A 124 6.85 -48.68 -29.49
CA VAL A 124 5.72 -48.51 -28.56
C VAL A 124 6.21 -48.19 -27.14
N SER A 125 7.29 -48.84 -26.68
CA SER A 125 7.87 -48.59 -25.37
C SER A 125 8.57 -47.22 -25.31
N ALA A 126 9.29 -46.82 -26.36
CA ALA A 126 9.89 -45.48 -26.48
C ALA A 126 8.82 -44.38 -26.51
N GLU A 127 7.74 -44.55 -27.30
CA GLU A 127 6.61 -43.61 -27.32
C GLU A 127 5.93 -43.52 -25.93
N TRP A 128 5.73 -44.65 -25.26
CA TRP A 128 5.16 -44.68 -23.92
C TRP A 128 6.05 -43.98 -22.88
N ALA A 129 7.36 -44.24 -22.87
CA ALA A 129 8.32 -43.59 -21.98
C ALA A 129 8.38 -42.07 -22.22
N MET A 130 8.34 -41.63 -23.48
CA MET A 130 8.27 -40.20 -23.84
C MET A 130 6.98 -39.56 -23.34
N ARG A 131 5.82 -40.21 -23.50
CA ARG A 131 4.52 -39.73 -22.98
C ARG A 131 4.49 -39.70 -21.45
N SER A 132 5.09 -40.68 -20.77
CA SER A 132 5.24 -40.71 -19.31
C SER A 132 6.08 -39.51 -18.82
N ARG A 133 7.29 -39.34 -19.40
CA ARG A 133 8.19 -38.23 -19.08
C ARG A 133 7.52 -36.87 -19.31
N SER A 134 6.86 -36.68 -20.45
CA SER A 134 6.17 -35.42 -20.76
C SER A 134 4.99 -35.16 -19.83
N THR A 135 4.22 -36.19 -19.48
CA THR A 135 3.14 -36.07 -18.48
C THR A 135 3.70 -35.64 -17.12
N ARG A 136 4.80 -36.24 -16.65
CA ARG A 136 5.44 -35.87 -15.37
C ARG A 136 5.94 -34.43 -15.38
N LEU A 137 6.61 -34.00 -16.46
CA LEU A 137 7.10 -32.62 -16.62
C LEU A 137 5.96 -31.60 -16.69
N LEU A 138 4.86 -31.91 -17.40
CA LEU A 138 3.66 -31.07 -17.42
C LEU A 138 3.02 -30.93 -16.04
N LEU A 139 2.86 -32.03 -15.30
CA LEU A 139 2.26 -32.01 -13.96
C LEU A 139 3.17 -31.25 -12.97
N ALA A 140 4.48 -31.47 -12.99
CA ALA A 140 5.41 -30.82 -12.07
C ALA A 140 5.62 -29.33 -12.40
N GLY A 141 5.95 -29.00 -13.66
CA GLY A 141 6.09 -27.61 -14.10
C GLY A 141 4.79 -26.82 -13.95
N GLY A 142 3.65 -27.46 -14.27
CA GLY A 142 2.33 -26.90 -14.02
C GLY A 142 2.07 -26.62 -12.55
N THR A 143 2.40 -27.55 -11.65
CA THR A 143 2.25 -27.38 -10.19
C THR A 143 3.05 -26.18 -9.69
N ILE A 144 4.32 -26.07 -10.10
CA ILE A 144 5.21 -24.96 -9.70
C ILE A 144 4.64 -23.62 -10.18
N VAL A 145 4.35 -23.52 -11.48
CA VAL A 145 3.87 -22.27 -12.09
C VAL A 145 2.50 -21.88 -11.53
N ALA A 146 1.56 -22.81 -11.36
CA ALA A 146 0.22 -22.50 -10.83
C ALA A 146 0.28 -21.95 -9.39
N ILE A 147 1.13 -22.51 -8.53
CA ILE A 147 1.28 -22.05 -7.14
C ILE A 147 1.97 -20.69 -7.08
N TRP A 148 3.01 -20.47 -7.89
CA TRP A 148 3.77 -19.21 -7.86
C TRP A 148 3.06 -18.06 -8.58
N SER A 149 2.19 -18.36 -9.56
CA SER A 149 1.37 -17.35 -10.24
C SER A 149 0.01 -17.11 -9.60
N ALA A 150 -0.43 -17.96 -8.66
CA ALA A 150 -1.65 -17.74 -7.91
C ALA A 150 -1.58 -16.38 -7.20
N PRO A 151 -2.51 -15.45 -7.45
CA PRO A 151 -2.51 -14.15 -6.79
C PRO A 151 -2.63 -14.35 -5.28
N GLY A 152 -1.94 -13.50 -4.51
CA GLY A 152 -2.08 -13.49 -3.06
C GLY A 152 -2.16 -12.04 -2.63
N GLY A 153 -3.38 -11.51 -2.57
CA GLY A 153 -3.63 -10.15 -2.09
C GLY A 153 -3.25 -10.04 -0.61
N GLY A 154 -2.51 -8.98 -0.27
CA GLY A 154 -2.20 -8.52 1.09
C GLY A 154 -2.05 -9.59 2.17
N TRP A 155 -1.13 -10.54 2.01
CA TRP A 155 -0.77 -11.44 3.11
C TRP A 155 0.08 -10.64 4.10
N SER A 156 -0.13 -10.82 5.42
CA SER A 156 0.78 -10.21 6.40
C SER A 156 2.21 -10.75 6.23
N SER A 157 3.23 -9.99 6.63
CA SER A 157 4.65 -10.36 6.44
C SER A 157 5.03 -11.75 6.98
N GLN A 158 4.42 -12.17 8.10
CA GLN A 158 4.54 -13.54 8.63
C GLN A 158 3.91 -14.58 7.69
N ALA A 159 2.75 -14.27 7.12
CA ALA A 159 2.02 -15.15 6.22
C ALA A 159 2.67 -15.22 4.81
N GLU A 160 3.34 -14.16 4.35
CA GLU A 160 4.20 -14.18 3.15
C GLU A 160 5.40 -15.12 3.31
N SER A 161 6.02 -15.13 4.49
CA SER A 161 7.11 -16.06 4.82
C SER A 161 6.65 -17.52 4.75
N ILE A 162 5.46 -17.81 5.31
CA ILE A 162 4.82 -19.14 5.23
C ILE A 162 4.47 -19.50 3.78
N ARG A 163 3.89 -18.58 3.01
CA ARG A 163 3.57 -18.77 1.59
C ARG A 163 4.81 -19.08 0.75
N SER A 164 5.91 -18.38 1.00
CA SER A 164 7.19 -18.58 0.33
C SER A 164 7.78 -19.96 0.65
N LEU A 165 7.73 -20.38 1.92
CA LEU A 165 8.14 -21.71 2.36
C LEU A 165 7.29 -22.81 1.70
N ILE A 166 5.96 -22.67 1.68
CA ILE A 166 5.04 -23.61 1.00
C ILE A 166 5.34 -23.67 -0.49
N GLY A 167 5.49 -22.52 -1.15
CA GLY A 167 5.82 -22.43 -2.57
C GLY A 167 7.12 -23.14 -2.93
N LEU A 168 8.15 -23.03 -2.08
CA LEU A 168 9.43 -23.71 -2.25
C LEU A 168 9.32 -25.22 -1.99
N VAL A 169 8.72 -25.62 -0.86
CA VAL A 169 8.57 -27.05 -0.48
C VAL A 169 7.73 -27.82 -1.51
N VAL A 170 6.61 -27.26 -1.97
CA VAL A 170 5.78 -27.93 -3.00
C VAL A 170 6.50 -28.00 -4.34
N SER A 171 7.33 -27.00 -4.67
CA SER A 171 8.14 -27.02 -5.90
C SER A 171 9.22 -28.09 -5.87
N LEU A 172 9.95 -28.22 -4.76
CA LEU A 172 10.93 -29.29 -4.55
C LEU A 172 10.25 -30.67 -4.60
N LEU A 173 9.07 -30.81 -3.98
CA LEU A 173 8.30 -32.06 -4.01
C LEU A 173 7.83 -32.42 -5.43
N ALA A 174 7.31 -31.43 -6.18
CA ALA A 174 6.90 -31.61 -7.57
C ALA A 174 8.07 -32.03 -8.46
N TRP A 175 9.23 -31.37 -8.31
CA TRP A 175 10.45 -31.69 -9.03
C TRP A 175 10.96 -33.10 -8.71
N TYR A 176 11.03 -33.46 -7.42
CA TYR A 176 11.45 -34.80 -6.96
C TYR A 176 10.58 -35.93 -7.54
N MET A 177 9.27 -35.69 -7.73
CA MET A 177 8.40 -36.67 -8.38
C MET A 177 8.68 -36.87 -9.87
N THR A 178 9.37 -35.94 -10.56
CA THR A 178 9.84 -36.14 -11.94
C THR A 178 11.03 -37.10 -12.01
N LEU A 179 11.93 -37.02 -11.02
CA LEU A 179 13.18 -37.79 -10.94
C LEU A 179 12.98 -39.23 -10.45
N SER A 180 11.85 -39.51 -9.81
CA SER A 180 11.55 -40.82 -9.22
C SER A 180 11.47 -41.93 -10.29
N PRO A 181 12.31 -42.99 -10.22
CA PRO A 181 12.37 -44.04 -11.23
C PRO A 181 11.05 -44.81 -11.33
N GLU A 182 10.72 -45.28 -12.54
CA GLU A 182 9.43 -45.93 -12.80
C GLU A 182 9.36 -47.31 -12.12
N ARG A 183 8.47 -47.45 -11.12
CA ARG A 183 7.94 -48.77 -10.74
C ARG A 183 6.66 -49.01 -11.53
N LEU A 184 6.75 -49.87 -12.56
CA LEU A 184 5.62 -50.35 -13.34
C LEU A 184 4.60 -51.04 -12.43
N THR A 185 3.62 -50.26 -11.98
CA THR A 185 2.51 -50.75 -11.17
C THR A 185 1.31 -50.96 -12.07
N GLN A 186 0.94 -52.23 -12.26
CA GLN A 186 -0.31 -52.58 -12.95
C GLN A 186 -1.49 -51.82 -12.33
N ALA A 187 -2.50 -51.53 -13.17
CA ALA A 187 -3.63 -50.68 -12.80
C ALA A 187 -4.61 -51.37 -11.84
N GLY A 188 -4.18 -51.61 -10.60
CA GLY A 188 -5.06 -51.96 -9.50
C GLY A 188 -6.17 -50.92 -9.33
N ARG A 189 -7.35 -51.38 -8.85
CA ARG A 189 -8.63 -50.67 -8.72
C ARG A 189 -8.48 -49.17 -8.39
N PRO A 190 -9.36 -48.29 -8.92
CA PRO A 190 -9.31 -46.84 -8.64
C PRO A 190 -9.24 -46.60 -7.13
N LEU A 191 -8.15 -45.96 -6.72
CA LEU A 191 -7.80 -45.82 -5.31
C LEU A 191 -8.82 -44.87 -4.66
N ARG A 192 -9.40 -45.27 -3.52
CA ARG A 192 -10.41 -44.49 -2.75
C ARG A 192 -9.95 -43.07 -2.34
N TRP A 193 -8.69 -42.73 -2.59
CA TRP A 193 -8.13 -41.39 -2.47
C TRP A 193 -8.86 -40.29 -3.24
N GLN A 194 -9.66 -40.58 -4.28
CA GLN A 194 -10.54 -39.55 -4.86
C GLN A 194 -11.66 -39.12 -3.89
N VAL A 195 -12.19 -40.05 -3.09
CA VAL A 195 -13.18 -39.75 -2.04
C VAL A 195 -12.50 -39.08 -0.85
N VAL A 196 -11.31 -39.55 -0.44
CA VAL A 196 -10.54 -38.91 0.64
C VAL A 196 -10.13 -37.48 0.24
N ALA A 197 -9.70 -37.26 -1.00
CA ALA A 197 -9.39 -35.92 -1.52
C ALA A 197 -10.64 -35.05 -1.59
N ALA A 198 -11.80 -35.57 -2.00
CA ALA A 198 -13.06 -34.81 -1.96
C ALA A 198 -13.47 -34.43 -0.53
N VAL A 199 -13.34 -35.35 0.43
CA VAL A 199 -13.68 -35.11 1.84
C VAL A 199 -12.69 -34.14 2.52
N LEU A 200 -11.40 -34.18 2.17
CA LEU A 200 -10.40 -33.21 2.62
C LEU A 200 -10.47 -31.87 1.86
N LEU A 201 -11.05 -31.85 0.66
CA LEU A 201 -11.37 -30.62 -0.08
C LEU A 201 -12.53 -29.88 0.55
N THR A 202 -13.52 -30.55 1.15
CA THR A 202 -14.67 -29.89 1.79
C THR A 202 -14.26 -28.83 2.82
N PRO A 203 -13.39 -29.08 3.83
CA PRO A 203 -12.97 -28.05 4.76
C PRO A 203 -12.05 -26.98 4.14
N VAL A 204 -11.26 -27.30 3.11
CA VAL A 204 -10.40 -26.31 2.43
C VAL A 204 -11.22 -25.38 1.54
N LEU A 205 -12.21 -25.92 0.83
CA LEU A 205 -13.18 -25.14 0.07
C LEU A 205 -14.14 -24.41 1.01
N ALA A 206 -14.54 -24.96 2.15
CA ALA A 206 -15.35 -24.25 3.13
C ALA A 206 -14.55 -23.16 3.87
N ALA A 207 -13.25 -23.35 4.13
CA ALA A 207 -12.39 -22.30 4.68
C ALA A 207 -12.08 -21.21 3.66
N GLY A 208 -11.80 -21.58 2.40
CA GLY A 208 -11.62 -20.61 1.30
C GLY A 208 -12.91 -19.88 0.92
N TRP A 209 -14.05 -20.57 0.98
CA TRP A 209 -15.37 -19.97 0.78
C TRP A 209 -15.75 -19.10 1.98
N ASN A 210 -15.56 -19.53 3.23
CA ASN A 210 -15.78 -18.66 4.39
C ASN A 210 -14.81 -17.46 4.39
N ALA A 211 -13.54 -17.61 3.98
CA ALA A 211 -12.63 -16.46 3.81
C ALA A 211 -13.00 -15.54 2.61
N ALA A 212 -13.99 -15.92 1.79
CA ALA A 212 -14.49 -15.14 0.66
C ALA A 212 -15.99 -14.78 0.75
N ALA A 213 -16.72 -15.35 1.71
CA ALA A 213 -18.16 -15.27 1.93
C ALA A 213 -18.53 -15.06 3.41
N VAL A 214 -17.54 -14.91 4.29
CA VAL A 214 -17.51 -13.72 5.15
C VAL A 214 -17.63 -12.55 4.16
N GLU A 215 -18.87 -12.09 4.00
CA GLU A 215 -19.10 -10.67 3.72
C GLU A 215 -18.19 -9.91 4.70
N PRO A 216 -17.44 -8.91 4.25
CA PRO A 216 -16.77 -8.04 5.20
C PRO A 216 -17.86 -7.41 6.07
N ASP A 217 -18.04 -7.98 7.27
CA ASP A 217 -18.68 -7.40 8.45
C ASP A 217 -18.10 -6.00 8.54
N GLU A 218 -18.84 -4.99 8.05
CA GLU A 218 -18.31 -3.80 7.33
C GLU A 218 -16.86 -3.53 7.70
N GLN A 219 -15.90 -4.11 6.94
CA GLN A 219 -14.50 -4.16 7.38
C GLN A 219 -14.14 -2.73 7.76
N PRO A 220 -13.94 -2.40 9.05
CA PRO A 220 -14.05 -1.03 9.52
C PRO A 220 -12.88 -0.30 8.91
N GLN A 221 -13.18 0.44 7.83
CA GLN A 221 -12.35 0.53 6.61
C GLN A 221 -10.90 0.33 6.97
N SER A 222 -10.36 -0.91 6.82
CA SER A 222 -9.07 -1.29 7.41
C SER A 222 -8.12 -0.13 7.22
N PRO A 223 -7.81 0.62 8.30
CA PRO A 223 -7.39 2.00 8.15
C PRO A 223 -6.20 1.95 7.24
N LEU A 224 -6.33 2.67 6.10
CA LEU A 224 -5.28 2.76 5.09
C LEU A 224 -4.00 2.84 5.87
N THR A 225 -3.18 1.80 5.76
CA THR A 225 -1.92 1.75 6.48
C THR A 225 -1.02 2.71 5.72
N GLU A 226 -1.31 4.01 5.90
CA GLU A 226 -0.51 5.12 5.44
C GLU A 226 0.87 4.81 5.99
N PRO A 227 1.88 4.54 5.14
CA PRO A 227 3.24 4.31 5.60
C PRO A 227 3.88 5.66 5.95
N TYR A 228 3.17 6.46 6.74
CA TYR A 228 3.52 7.80 7.19
C TYR A 228 2.91 8.02 8.58
N ALA A 229 3.61 7.52 9.60
CA ALA A 229 3.49 8.09 10.93
C ALA A 229 3.77 9.59 10.82
N ASN A 230 2.77 10.41 11.13
CA ASN A 230 2.83 11.87 11.18
C ASN A 230 2.45 12.25 12.63
N ALA A 231 3.29 11.96 13.61
CA ALA A 231 4.57 12.58 13.90
C ALA A 231 4.38 14.05 14.35
N ALA A 232 4.96 14.48 15.49
CA ALA A 232 4.78 15.84 16.00
C ALA A 232 6.02 16.49 16.68
N LEU A 233 6.72 17.39 15.95
CA LEU A 233 7.74 18.30 16.52
C LEU A 233 7.21 19.74 16.61
N PHE A 234 7.80 20.51 17.52
CA PHE A 234 7.49 21.90 17.79
C PHE A 234 8.66 22.78 17.39
N ALA A 235 8.42 23.88 16.68
CA ALA A 235 9.41 24.94 16.50
C ALA A 235 8.91 26.20 17.22
N TYR A 236 9.53 26.57 18.33
CA TYR A 236 9.27 27.86 18.98
C TYR A 236 10.17 28.94 18.39
N VAL A 237 9.58 30.11 18.15
CA VAL A 237 10.31 31.35 17.92
C VAL A 237 10.29 32.15 19.21
N THR A 238 11.34 32.02 20.02
CA THR A 238 11.56 32.94 21.15
C THR A 238 11.73 34.36 20.60
N PRO A 239 11.03 35.39 21.13
CA PRO A 239 11.20 36.75 20.64
C PRO A 239 12.64 37.24 20.77
N GLY A 240 13.37 37.28 19.64
CA GLY A 240 14.78 37.67 19.58
C GLY A 240 15.81 36.53 19.49
N SER A 241 15.39 35.26 19.42
CA SER A 241 16.29 34.11 19.24
C SER A 241 16.07 33.40 17.89
N PRO A 242 17.14 32.94 17.19
CA PRO A 242 17.02 32.17 15.96
C PRO A 242 16.64 30.69 16.25
N TRP A 243 15.38 30.51 16.64
CA TRP A 243 14.58 29.28 16.51
C TRP A 243 15.02 28.13 17.43
N GLU A 244 14.18 27.85 18.43
CA GLU A 244 14.45 26.79 19.41
C GLU A 244 13.33 25.77 19.34
N ILE A 245 13.69 24.55 18.99
CA ILE A 245 12.74 23.47 18.74
C ILE A 245 12.42 22.81 20.08
N ALA A 246 11.12 22.73 20.39
CA ALA A 246 10.67 21.91 21.49
C ALA A 246 10.38 20.49 20.98
N THR A 247 10.69 19.53 21.82
CA THR A 247 10.45 18.12 21.60
C THR A 247 9.55 17.65 22.73
N MET A 248 8.39 17.03 22.42
CA MET A 248 7.76 16.23 23.48
C MET A 248 8.67 15.01 23.71
N PRO A 249 9.04 14.70 24.97
CA PRO A 249 9.83 13.52 25.27
C PRO A 249 9.04 12.25 24.95
N ASP A 250 9.76 11.17 24.63
CA ASP A 250 9.16 9.86 24.37
C ASP A 250 8.26 9.42 25.54
N GLY A 251 7.02 9.08 25.21
CA GLY A 251 6.01 8.77 26.21
C GLY A 251 6.36 7.55 27.06
N ARG A 252 6.48 7.76 28.38
CA ARG A 252 6.23 6.73 29.39
C ARG A 252 4.73 6.47 29.54
N GLU A 253 4.41 5.31 30.10
CA GLU A 253 3.03 4.86 30.29
C GLU A 253 2.34 5.60 31.46
N PRO A 254 0.99 5.64 31.53
CA PRO A 254 0.26 6.53 32.44
C PRO A 254 0.40 6.24 33.95
N ASP A 255 1.17 5.21 34.33
CA ASP A 255 1.37 4.78 35.71
C ASP A 255 2.71 5.27 36.31
N ASP A 256 3.63 5.81 35.50
CA ASP A 256 4.87 6.43 35.99
C ASP A 256 4.64 7.94 36.26
N GLU A 257 4.75 8.31 37.53
CA GLU A 257 4.63 9.67 38.08
C GLU A 257 5.47 10.68 37.28
N TRP A 258 4.83 11.71 36.73
CA TRP A 258 5.51 12.76 35.98
C TRP A 258 6.40 13.57 36.93
N ASP A 259 7.69 13.72 36.61
CA ASP A 259 8.55 14.69 37.28
C ASP A 259 8.14 16.10 36.81
N GLU A 260 7.28 16.77 37.61
CA GLU A 260 6.54 18.01 37.28
C GLU A 260 7.43 19.24 36.97
N SER A 261 8.76 19.08 36.85
CA SER A 261 9.73 20.12 37.18
C SER A 261 10.42 20.83 35.99
N THR A 262 10.12 20.51 34.72
CA THR A 262 10.98 20.96 33.59
C THR A 262 10.33 21.63 32.38
N TRP A 263 9.00 21.80 32.32
CA TRP A 263 8.33 22.43 31.15
C TRP A 263 7.33 23.54 31.54
N ASP A 264 7.74 24.49 32.40
CA ASP A 264 6.98 25.72 32.66
C ASP A 264 7.29 26.79 31.58
N PHE A 265 6.57 26.73 30.46
CA PHE A 265 6.67 27.71 29.37
C PHE A 265 5.83 28.96 29.67
N GLY A 266 6.11 29.61 30.79
CA GLY A 266 5.40 30.82 31.22
C GLY A 266 3.94 30.55 31.60
N GLY A 267 3.67 29.44 32.29
CA GLY A 267 2.33 29.01 32.72
C GLY A 267 1.64 28.04 31.75
N PHE A 268 2.34 27.54 30.72
CA PHE A 268 1.81 26.56 29.77
C PHE A 268 2.38 25.16 30.00
N SER A 269 1.48 24.18 30.18
CA SER A 269 1.77 22.76 30.25
C SER A 269 0.96 22.00 29.20
N LEU A 270 1.59 21.03 28.52
CA LEU A 270 0.96 20.07 27.60
C LEU A 270 0.68 18.72 28.27
N ASP A 271 0.79 18.62 29.60
CA ASP A 271 0.43 17.45 30.42
C ASP A 271 -0.93 16.81 30.05
N ARG A 272 -1.90 17.63 29.63
CA ARG A 272 -3.25 17.21 29.23
C ARG A 272 -3.39 16.85 27.76
N ALA A 273 -2.35 16.94 26.93
CA ALA A 273 -2.42 16.53 25.54
C ALA A 273 -2.28 15.01 25.41
N VAL A 274 -3.26 14.36 24.79
CA VAL A 274 -3.15 12.96 24.39
C VAL A 274 -2.06 12.85 23.32
N THR A 275 -0.95 12.18 23.66
CA THR A 275 0.15 11.92 22.73
C THR A 275 -0.08 10.65 21.89
N ARG A 276 -0.84 9.68 22.41
CA ARG A 276 -1.16 8.41 21.72
C ARG A 276 -2.60 7.99 21.97
N LEU A 277 -3.27 7.57 20.89
CA LEU A 277 -4.60 6.98 20.86
C LEU A 277 -4.50 5.47 20.63
N ALA A 278 -5.31 4.68 21.36
CA ALA A 278 -5.45 3.26 21.07
C ALA A 278 -6.30 3.07 19.80
N THR A 279 -5.79 2.31 18.83
CA THR A 279 -6.59 1.88 17.67
C THR A 279 -7.32 0.58 18.02
N GLY A 280 -8.52 0.39 17.46
CA GLY A 280 -9.44 -0.70 17.84
C GLY A 280 -8.95 -2.12 17.52
N ASP A 281 -7.84 -2.24 16.79
CA ASP A 281 -7.13 -3.46 16.42
C ASP A 281 -5.97 -3.80 17.38
N GLY A 282 -5.75 -3.00 18.43
CA GLY A 282 -4.66 -3.17 19.40
C GLY A 282 -3.38 -2.42 19.03
N GLY A 283 -3.37 -1.66 17.93
CA GLY A 283 -2.31 -0.70 17.62
C GLY A 283 -2.37 0.57 18.48
N ARG A 284 -1.43 1.48 18.22
CA ARG A 284 -1.39 2.84 18.78
C ARG A 284 -1.18 3.81 17.62
N GLN A 285 -2.06 4.81 17.50
CA GLN A 285 -1.90 5.98 16.63
C GLN A 285 -1.44 7.16 17.50
N GLU A 286 -0.82 8.18 16.92
CA GLU A 286 -0.56 9.43 17.65
C GLU A 286 -1.84 10.23 17.89
N GLY A 287 -1.88 10.97 18.99
CA GLY A 287 -2.98 11.89 19.27
C GLY A 287 -2.89 13.14 18.38
N PRO A 288 -4.02 13.77 18.05
CA PRO A 288 -4.03 14.95 17.18
C PRO A 288 -3.33 16.14 17.86
N LEU A 289 -2.40 16.76 17.14
CA LEU A 289 -1.78 18.02 17.52
C LEU A 289 -1.61 18.90 16.28
N ALA A 290 -1.88 20.20 16.42
CA ALA A 290 -1.55 21.21 15.40
C ALA A 290 -1.16 22.53 16.08
N LEU A 291 -0.19 23.24 15.50
CA LEU A 291 0.23 24.57 15.92
C LEU A 291 -0.07 25.58 14.79
N SER A 292 -0.50 26.79 15.13
CA SER A 292 -0.62 27.87 14.16
C SER A 292 0.76 28.33 13.69
N GLY A 293 0.86 28.81 12.45
CA GLY A 293 2.14 29.21 11.87
C GLY A 293 2.78 30.47 12.50
N ASP A 294 2.05 31.20 13.34
CA ASP A 294 2.55 32.28 14.21
C ASP A 294 3.08 31.77 15.57
N GLY A 295 2.84 30.49 15.90
CA GLY A 295 3.24 29.88 17.17
C GLY A 295 2.40 30.32 18.38
N HIS A 296 1.23 30.93 18.19
CA HIS A 296 0.41 31.45 19.29
C HIS A 296 -0.79 30.57 19.67
N HIS A 297 -1.22 29.66 18.82
CA HIS A 297 -2.36 28.77 19.06
C HIS A 297 -1.98 27.31 18.86
N VAL A 298 -2.38 26.46 19.80
CA VAL A 298 -2.25 25.00 19.70
C VAL A 298 -3.64 24.36 19.69
N VAL A 299 -3.84 23.31 18.89
CA VAL A 299 -4.99 22.41 18.97
C VAL A 299 -4.51 21.02 19.35
N TYR A 300 -5.10 20.45 20.41
CA TYR A 300 -4.79 19.11 20.90
C TYR A 300 -6.05 18.37 21.39
N LEU A 301 -5.98 17.05 21.55
CA LEU A 301 -7.01 16.27 22.25
C LEU A 301 -6.71 16.26 23.75
N ASP A 302 -7.63 16.75 24.58
CA ASP A 302 -7.48 16.80 26.04
C ASP A 302 -7.79 15.44 26.68
N SER A 303 -6.81 14.87 27.39
CA SER A 303 -6.82 13.52 27.98
C SER A 303 -7.81 13.29 29.12
N VAL A 304 -8.45 14.36 29.63
CA VAL A 304 -9.40 14.31 30.75
C VAL A 304 -10.84 14.44 30.26
N THR A 305 -11.05 15.14 29.15
CA THR A 305 -12.39 15.45 28.61
C THR A 305 -12.70 14.77 27.28
N ASP A 306 -11.70 14.14 26.65
CA ASP A 306 -11.73 13.55 25.31
C ASP A 306 -12.15 14.55 24.22
N ARG A 307 -11.84 15.84 24.39
CA ARG A 307 -12.22 16.92 23.46
C ARG A 307 -11.04 17.44 22.69
N LEU A 308 -11.22 17.72 21.41
CA LEU A 308 -10.31 18.64 20.73
C LEU A 308 -10.51 20.02 21.32
N VAL A 309 -9.40 20.67 21.65
CA VAL A 309 -9.32 21.95 22.33
C VAL A 309 -8.33 22.83 21.58
N VAL A 310 -8.70 24.09 21.35
CA VAL A 310 -7.75 25.14 20.97
C VAL A 310 -7.34 25.92 22.22
N GLN A 311 -6.06 26.27 22.32
CA GLN A 311 -5.52 27.09 23.39
C GLN A 311 -4.59 28.16 22.82
N HIS A 312 -4.80 29.41 23.23
CA HIS A 312 -3.88 30.51 22.95
C HIS A 312 -2.75 30.48 23.99
N LEU A 313 -1.50 30.37 23.54
CA LEU A 313 -0.34 30.13 24.40
C LEU A 313 -0.02 31.33 25.31
N SER A 314 -0.03 32.56 24.79
CA SER A 314 0.28 33.77 25.58
C SER A 314 -0.87 34.28 26.45
N GLU A 315 -2.12 33.97 26.12
CA GLU A 315 -3.30 34.45 26.87
C GLU A 315 -3.86 33.40 27.85
N ALA A 316 -3.37 32.15 27.77
CA ALA A 316 -3.92 30.98 28.45
C ALA A 316 -5.44 30.76 28.21
N THR A 317 -6.01 31.36 27.16
CA THR A 317 -7.42 31.19 26.81
C THR A 317 -7.62 29.82 26.14
N ARG A 318 -8.53 29.02 26.69
CA ARG A 318 -8.82 27.65 26.25
C ARG A 318 -10.25 27.53 25.75
N ARG A 319 -10.46 26.79 24.66
CA ARG A 319 -11.79 26.53 24.10
C ARG A 319 -11.91 25.13 23.51
N ASP A 320 -13.00 24.44 23.83
CA ASP A 320 -13.39 23.19 23.17
C ASP A 320 -13.77 23.43 21.69
N LEU A 321 -13.07 22.75 20.77
CA LEU A 321 -13.42 22.65 19.36
C LEU A 321 -14.38 21.50 19.06
N THR A 322 -14.56 20.54 19.97
CA THR A 322 -15.53 19.43 19.82
C THR A 322 -16.21 19.08 21.14
N GLY A 323 -17.29 18.30 21.07
CA GLY A 323 -17.68 17.48 22.23
C GLY A 323 -16.66 16.36 22.50
N PRO A 324 -16.90 15.51 23.50
CA PRO A 324 -16.08 14.31 23.74
C PRO A 324 -16.11 13.39 22.52
N LEU A 325 -14.95 12.83 22.17
CA LEU A 325 -14.74 11.99 20.99
C LEU A 325 -14.17 10.63 21.41
N PRO A 326 -14.74 9.50 20.96
CA PRO A 326 -14.08 8.21 21.12
C PRO A 326 -12.81 8.16 20.27
N ALA A 327 -11.79 7.43 20.72
CA ALA A 327 -10.45 7.39 20.11
C ALA A 327 -10.44 7.17 18.57
N HIS A 328 -11.38 6.42 18.02
CA HIS A 328 -11.49 6.12 16.58
C HIS A 328 -12.20 7.20 15.75
N ALA A 329 -12.80 8.22 16.38
CA ALA A 329 -13.55 9.29 15.70
C ALA A 329 -12.86 10.66 15.82
N VAL A 330 -11.61 10.69 16.27
CA VAL A 330 -10.85 11.91 16.49
C VAL A 330 -10.39 12.48 15.15
N PRO A 331 -10.81 13.71 14.76
CA PRO A 331 -10.43 14.30 13.49
C PRO A 331 -9.01 14.90 13.56
N ARG A 332 -8.31 14.92 12.44
CA ARG A 332 -7.00 15.58 12.30
C ARG A 332 -7.20 17.11 12.21
N PRO A 333 -6.66 17.90 13.14
CA PRO A 333 -6.71 19.35 13.08
C PRO A 333 -5.64 19.89 12.11
N LEU A 334 -5.96 20.99 11.44
CA LEU A 334 -5.01 21.92 10.84
C LEU A 334 -5.42 23.34 11.23
N LEU A 335 -4.47 24.22 11.54
CA LEU A 335 -4.74 25.62 11.87
C LEU A 335 -4.47 26.55 10.68
N SER A 336 -4.98 27.78 10.74
CA SER A 336 -4.47 28.88 9.92
C SER A 336 -3.20 29.46 10.54
N HIS A 337 -2.47 30.25 9.76
CA HIS A 337 -1.25 30.92 10.22
C HIS A 337 -1.45 31.72 11.52
N ASP A 338 -2.59 32.40 11.67
CA ASP A 338 -3.00 33.20 12.83
C ASP A 338 -3.81 32.42 13.89
N GLY A 339 -3.97 31.10 13.72
CA GLY A 339 -4.78 30.24 14.60
C GLY A 339 -6.29 30.53 14.63
N ARG A 340 -6.78 31.50 13.86
CA ARG A 340 -8.18 31.92 13.84
C ARG A 340 -9.13 30.87 13.25
N LEU A 341 -8.65 30.07 12.30
CA LEU A 341 -9.42 29.02 11.66
C LEU A 341 -8.77 27.67 11.97
N ALA A 342 -9.58 26.68 12.34
CA ALA A 342 -9.19 25.30 12.45
C ALA A 342 -9.99 24.46 11.44
N ALA A 343 -9.34 23.68 10.59
CA ALA A 343 -10.00 22.62 9.83
C ALA A 343 -9.89 21.29 10.60
N LEU A 344 -11.01 20.60 10.74
CA LEU A 344 -11.11 19.30 11.37
C LEU A 344 -11.43 18.28 10.27
N VAL A 345 -10.44 17.45 9.91
CA VAL A 345 -10.54 16.45 8.84
C VAL A 345 -10.83 15.07 9.47
N SER A 346 -11.95 14.45 9.12
CA SER A 346 -12.36 13.13 9.60
C SER A 346 -12.70 12.18 8.43
N ALA A 347 -12.93 10.90 8.74
CA ALA A 347 -13.50 9.95 7.78
C ALA A 347 -14.91 10.37 7.30
N THR A 348 -15.72 10.98 8.19
CA THR A 348 -17.09 11.40 7.90
C THR A 348 -17.19 12.71 7.11
N GLY A 349 -16.17 13.58 7.18
CA GLY A 349 -16.10 14.81 6.39
C GLY A 349 -15.03 15.78 6.87
N THR A 350 -15.03 16.99 6.30
CA THR A 350 -14.18 18.09 6.78
C THR A 350 -15.04 19.26 7.25
N GLU A 351 -14.77 19.79 8.45
CA GLU A 351 -15.36 21.02 8.97
C GLU A 351 -14.29 22.12 9.08
N LEU A 352 -14.70 23.37 8.92
CA LEU A 352 -13.95 24.56 9.29
C LEU A 352 -14.59 25.19 10.53
N VAL A 353 -13.79 25.56 11.51
CA VAL A 353 -14.21 26.18 12.77
C VAL A 353 -13.48 27.51 12.94
N ASP A 354 -14.19 28.62 13.12
CA ASP A 354 -13.57 29.86 13.62
C ASP A 354 -13.32 29.69 15.12
N THR A 355 -12.06 29.78 15.56
CA THR A 355 -11.65 29.47 16.93
C THR A 355 -12.12 30.53 17.94
N ALA A 356 -12.28 31.77 17.48
CA ALA A 356 -12.75 32.91 18.28
C ALA A 356 -14.27 32.92 18.48
N THR A 357 -15.07 32.49 17.50
CA THR A 357 -16.54 32.42 17.62
C THR A 357 -17.08 31.02 17.92
N GLY A 358 -16.39 29.96 17.51
CA GLY A 358 -16.82 28.57 17.57
C GLY A 358 -17.76 28.17 16.43
N ASP A 359 -18.01 29.09 15.49
CA ASP A 359 -18.89 28.86 14.35
C ASP A 359 -18.31 27.78 13.44
N ARG A 360 -19.16 26.82 13.06
CA ARG A 360 -18.80 25.68 12.21
C ARG A 360 -19.34 25.84 10.80
N THR A 361 -18.52 25.44 9.84
CA THR A 361 -18.84 25.44 8.41
C THR A 361 -18.40 24.11 7.81
N ALA A 362 -19.34 23.31 7.32
CA ALA A 362 -19.01 22.09 6.60
C ALA A 362 -18.30 22.42 5.27
N LEU A 363 -17.27 21.65 4.91
CA LEU A 363 -16.53 21.78 3.65
C LEU A 363 -16.88 20.60 2.72
N PRO A 364 -18.02 20.67 1.98
CA PRO A 364 -18.56 19.52 1.27
C PRO A 364 -17.61 19.03 0.17
N GLY A 365 -17.24 17.75 0.27
CA GLY A 365 -16.35 17.09 -0.70
C GLY A 365 -14.86 17.35 -0.49
N VAL A 366 -14.43 18.06 0.56
CA VAL A 366 -13.01 18.14 0.94
C VAL A 366 -12.62 16.89 1.73
N ARG A 367 -11.55 16.21 1.32
CA ARG A 367 -11.01 14.99 1.97
C ARG A 367 -9.60 15.16 2.53
N ARG A 368 -8.83 16.12 2.02
CA ARG A 368 -7.54 16.56 2.56
C ARG A 368 -7.46 18.08 2.44
N VAL A 369 -6.94 18.75 3.46
CA VAL A 369 -6.65 20.19 3.45
C VAL A 369 -5.16 20.37 3.15
N LEU A 370 -4.84 21.24 2.20
CA LEU A 370 -3.47 21.61 1.83
C LEU A 370 -3.04 22.96 2.42
N GLY A 371 -3.98 23.73 2.96
CA GLY A 371 -3.69 24.91 3.78
C GLY A 371 -4.91 25.79 4.05
N LEU A 372 -4.77 26.66 5.03
CA LEU A 372 -5.81 27.57 5.54
C LEU A 372 -5.29 29.00 5.54
N GLY A 373 -5.99 29.88 4.84
CA GLY A 373 -5.61 31.30 4.72
C GLY A 373 -6.81 32.24 4.85
N PRO A 374 -6.57 33.57 4.84
CA PRO A 374 -7.62 34.58 4.99
C PRO A 374 -8.66 34.55 3.84
N TYR A 375 -8.33 33.90 2.73
CA TYR A 375 -9.24 33.71 1.60
C TYR A 375 -10.08 32.43 1.70
N GLY A 376 -9.84 31.57 2.70
CA GLY A 376 -10.56 30.31 2.94
C GLY A 376 -9.63 29.10 2.87
N VAL A 377 -10.12 28.00 2.29
CA VAL A 377 -9.48 26.68 2.34
C VAL A 377 -8.98 26.26 0.97
N VAL A 378 -7.75 25.73 0.91
CA VAL A 378 -7.23 24.97 -0.23
C VAL A 378 -7.18 23.50 0.17
N GLY A 379 -7.76 22.62 -0.63
CA GLY A 379 -7.82 21.18 -0.32
C GLY A 379 -8.05 20.32 -1.57
N THR A 380 -8.19 19.01 -1.38
CA THR A 380 -8.46 18.05 -2.46
C THR A 380 -9.72 17.22 -2.22
N THR A 381 -10.36 16.79 -3.30
CA THR A 381 -11.56 15.92 -3.24
C THR A 381 -11.27 14.47 -2.91
N GLY A 382 -10.03 14.01 -3.13
CA GLY A 382 -9.51 12.71 -2.71
C GLY A 382 -8.53 12.84 -1.54
N HIS A 383 -8.28 11.72 -0.88
CA HIS A 383 -7.15 11.55 0.05
C HIS A 383 -5.82 11.46 -0.74
N ARG A 384 -4.67 11.46 -0.05
CA ARG A 384 -3.40 11.08 -0.70
C ARG A 384 -3.55 9.64 -1.17
N ALA A 385 -3.26 9.37 -2.44
CA ALA A 385 -3.52 8.09 -3.07
C ALA A 385 -2.37 7.75 -4.03
N LEU A 386 -2.26 6.47 -4.41
CA LEU A 386 -1.28 6.01 -5.39
C LEU A 386 -1.51 6.67 -6.78
N PRO A 387 -0.45 6.74 -7.62
CA PRO A 387 -0.54 7.36 -8.94
C PRO A 387 -1.70 6.82 -9.79
N GLY A 388 -2.47 7.73 -10.38
CA GLY A 388 -3.57 7.38 -11.29
C GLY A 388 -4.92 7.15 -10.65
N ALA A 389 -5.13 7.48 -9.36
CA ALA A 389 -6.48 7.58 -8.77
C ALA A 389 -7.31 8.67 -9.50
N PRO A 390 -8.28 8.28 -10.37
CA PRO A 390 -8.86 9.23 -11.31
C PRO A 390 -9.93 10.09 -10.63
N GLY A 391 -9.88 11.40 -10.85
CA GLY A 391 -10.91 12.33 -10.38
C GLY A 391 -10.61 13.08 -9.08
N THR A 392 -9.36 13.09 -8.59
CA THR A 392 -8.97 14.08 -7.58
C THR A 392 -8.92 15.47 -8.22
N GLU A 393 -9.59 16.42 -7.56
CA GLU A 393 -9.59 17.83 -7.91
C GLU A 393 -8.97 18.63 -6.75
N LEU A 394 -8.10 19.58 -7.08
CA LEU A 394 -7.77 20.70 -6.20
C LEU A 394 -9.01 21.61 -6.12
N VAL A 395 -9.45 21.90 -4.90
CA VAL A 395 -10.62 22.72 -4.62
C VAL A 395 -10.22 23.90 -3.75
N THR A 396 -10.69 25.09 -4.14
CA THR A 396 -10.63 26.27 -3.26
C THR A 396 -12.02 26.61 -2.77
N LEU A 397 -12.15 26.87 -1.48
CA LEU A 397 -13.41 27.23 -0.82
C LEU A 397 -13.23 28.56 -0.09
N ASP A 398 -14.29 29.36 0.03
CA ASP A 398 -14.27 30.53 0.90
C ASP A 398 -14.45 30.13 2.40
N PRO A 399 -14.27 31.06 3.35
CA PRO A 399 -14.48 30.77 4.78
C PRO A 399 -15.91 30.36 5.15
N ARG A 400 -16.87 30.41 4.20
CA ARG A 400 -18.26 29.95 4.37
C ARG A 400 -18.50 28.61 3.65
N GLY A 401 -17.43 27.89 3.27
CA GLY A 401 -17.51 26.57 2.65
C GLY A 401 -18.00 26.59 1.20
N ARG A 402 -18.13 27.76 0.57
CA ARG A 402 -18.54 27.86 -0.83
C ARG A 402 -17.35 27.62 -1.74
N VAL A 403 -17.44 26.58 -2.58
CA VAL A 403 -16.46 26.29 -3.64
C VAL A 403 -16.32 27.49 -4.58
N ARG A 404 -15.08 27.97 -4.75
CA ARG A 404 -14.67 29.07 -5.63
C ARG A 404 -14.01 28.61 -6.92
N SER A 405 -13.37 27.44 -6.91
CA SER A 405 -12.81 26.82 -8.10
C SER A 405 -12.58 25.31 -7.89
N ARG A 406 -12.40 24.61 -9.01
CA ARG A 406 -11.96 23.23 -9.10
C ARG A 406 -10.93 23.14 -10.23
N ALA A 407 -9.86 22.37 -10.03
CA ALA A 407 -8.87 22.07 -11.06
C ALA A 407 -8.40 20.61 -10.92
N PRO A 408 -8.05 19.90 -12.00
CA PRO A 408 -7.44 18.57 -11.90
C PRO A 408 -6.16 18.62 -11.06
N PHE A 409 -5.96 17.64 -10.19
CA PHE A 409 -4.77 17.56 -9.33
C PHE A 409 -4.35 16.11 -9.11
N ASP A 410 -3.05 15.86 -9.09
CA ASP A 410 -2.50 14.54 -8.79
C ASP A 410 -2.39 14.37 -7.26
N PRO A 411 -3.15 13.45 -6.64
CA PRO A 411 -3.19 13.29 -5.19
C PRO A 411 -1.87 12.76 -4.60
N THR A 412 -0.97 12.23 -5.42
CA THR A 412 0.34 11.72 -4.96
C THR A 412 1.27 12.84 -4.51
N LEU A 413 1.15 14.02 -5.14
CA LEU A 413 2.16 15.05 -5.06
C LEU A 413 2.22 15.67 -3.64
N PRO A 414 3.41 15.76 -3.04
CA PRO A 414 3.59 16.51 -1.80
C PRO A 414 3.40 18.00 -2.08
N ALA A 415 2.40 18.60 -1.44
CA ALA A 415 1.97 19.96 -1.72
C ALA A 415 1.42 20.67 -0.48
N LEU A 416 1.69 21.97 -0.38
CA LEU A 416 1.19 22.85 0.69
C LEU A 416 0.80 24.21 0.08
N ALA A 417 -0.32 24.78 0.53
CA ALA A 417 -0.73 26.11 0.10
C ALA A 417 0.14 27.18 0.74
N THR A 418 0.33 28.33 0.08
CA THR A 418 0.89 29.52 0.72
C THR A 418 -0.02 30.01 1.84
N ARG A 419 0.53 30.77 2.80
CA ARG A 419 -0.24 31.36 3.93
C ARG A 419 -1.44 32.20 3.50
N ASP A 420 -1.39 32.80 2.31
CA ASP A 420 -2.51 33.55 1.73
C ASP A 420 -3.50 32.66 0.96
N GLY A 421 -3.26 31.35 0.84
CA GLY A 421 -4.10 30.40 0.12
C GLY A 421 -4.26 30.68 -1.38
N ARG A 422 -3.43 31.56 -1.97
CA ARG A 422 -3.52 31.92 -3.40
C ARG A 422 -2.70 31.02 -4.29
N SER A 423 -1.57 30.54 -3.78
CA SER A 423 -0.67 29.63 -4.48
C SER A 423 -0.58 28.29 -3.76
N LEU A 424 -0.21 27.26 -4.51
CA LEU A 424 0.13 25.93 -4.01
C LEU A 424 1.58 25.66 -4.39
N ILE A 425 2.43 25.35 -3.41
CA ILE A 425 3.77 24.85 -3.65
C ILE A 425 3.69 23.33 -3.72
N VAL A 426 4.25 22.75 -4.78
CA VAL A 426 4.28 21.32 -5.05
C VAL A 426 5.75 20.92 -5.21
N PHE A 427 6.17 19.86 -4.53
CA PHE A 427 7.55 19.36 -4.63
C PHE A 427 7.62 18.17 -5.59
N THR A 428 8.67 18.18 -6.42
CA THR A 428 9.20 17.01 -7.11
C THR A 428 10.58 16.69 -6.52
N ASP A 429 11.23 15.62 -6.99
CA ASP A 429 12.57 15.22 -6.55
C ASP A 429 13.62 16.35 -6.73
N ASP A 430 13.44 17.24 -7.72
CA ASP A 430 14.41 18.25 -8.13
C ASP A 430 13.86 19.68 -8.28
N GLU A 431 12.54 19.92 -8.23
CA GLU A 431 11.93 21.24 -8.37
C GLU A 431 10.87 21.55 -7.28
N ALA A 432 10.88 22.80 -6.80
CA ALA A 432 9.69 23.41 -6.21
C ALA A 432 8.87 24.05 -7.33
N VAL A 433 7.65 23.59 -7.52
CA VAL A 433 6.71 24.09 -8.53
C VAL A 433 5.65 24.95 -7.84
N THR A 434 5.56 26.22 -8.22
CA THR A 434 4.48 27.10 -7.76
C THR A 434 3.31 27.02 -8.73
N MET A 435 2.11 26.78 -8.20
CA MET A 435 0.86 26.73 -8.96
C MET A 435 -0.14 27.77 -8.42
N ASP A 436 -0.90 28.41 -9.30
CA ASP A 436 -2.08 29.18 -8.89
C ASP A 436 -3.14 28.22 -8.35
N ALA A 437 -3.49 28.37 -7.07
CA ALA A 437 -4.35 27.41 -6.37
C ALA A 437 -5.78 27.38 -6.93
N ARG A 438 -6.21 28.44 -7.63
CA ARG A 438 -7.56 28.50 -8.21
C ARG A 438 -7.68 27.75 -9.53
N THR A 439 -6.66 27.82 -10.37
CA THR A 439 -6.66 27.33 -11.75
C THR A 439 -5.87 26.04 -11.92
N GLY A 440 -5.05 25.65 -10.94
CA GLY A 440 -4.14 24.50 -11.04
C GLY A 440 -3.05 24.70 -12.10
N ARG A 441 -2.77 25.95 -12.50
CA ARG A 441 -1.74 26.26 -13.50
C ARG A 441 -0.41 26.54 -12.81
N VAL A 442 0.65 25.91 -13.29
CA VAL A 442 2.02 26.26 -12.92
C VAL A 442 2.29 27.73 -13.29
N THR A 443 2.74 28.51 -12.32
CA THR A 443 3.10 29.93 -12.48
C THR A 443 4.61 30.14 -12.39
N ASP A 444 5.33 29.31 -11.63
CA ASP A 444 6.79 29.40 -11.47
C ASP A 444 7.42 28.04 -11.13
N ARG A 445 8.74 27.91 -11.30
CA ARG A 445 9.54 26.72 -10.98
C ARG A 445 10.93 27.11 -10.48
N ALA A 446 11.39 26.48 -9.40
CA ALA A 446 12.75 26.65 -8.90
C ALA A 446 13.42 25.30 -8.60
N ALA A 447 14.59 25.08 -9.20
CA ALA A 447 15.39 23.87 -8.97
C ALA A 447 15.91 23.82 -7.52
N LEU A 448 15.60 22.72 -6.83
CA LEU A 448 15.91 22.48 -5.42
C LEU A 448 17.41 22.31 -5.19
N LYS A 449 17.93 22.98 -4.17
CA LYS A 449 19.32 22.91 -3.73
C LYS A 449 19.39 22.22 -2.38
N LEU A 450 18.84 21.01 -2.35
CA LEU A 450 18.86 20.10 -1.21
C LEU A 450 20.06 19.14 -1.33
N PRO A 451 20.47 18.48 -0.22
CA PRO A 451 21.31 17.28 -0.28
C PRO A 451 20.70 16.19 -1.17
N ARG A 452 21.46 15.14 -1.47
CA ARG A 452 20.91 13.94 -2.11
C ARG A 452 19.89 13.28 -1.18
N HIS A 453 18.78 12.87 -1.75
CA HIS A 453 17.64 12.27 -1.07
C HIS A 453 16.85 11.38 -2.03
N HIS A 454 15.97 10.55 -1.50
CA HIS A 454 15.07 9.70 -2.24
C HIS A 454 13.66 10.30 -2.28
N GLY A 455 13.08 10.35 -3.48
CA GLY A 455 11.73 10.88 -3.72
C GLY A 455 11.60 12.40 -3.51
N PRO A 456 10.37 12.93 -3.61
CA PRO A 456 10.11 14.36 -3.49
C PRO A 456 10.03 14.79 -2.01
N PRO A 457 10.61 15.94 -1.62
CA PRO A 457 10.56 16.43 -0.24
C PRO A 457 9.12 16.58 0.28
N GLU A 458 8.90 16.20 1.54
CA GLU A 458 7.60 16.35 2.19
C GLU A 458 7.49 17.75 2.83
N PRO A 459 6.56 18.61 2.39
CA PRO A 459 6.37 19.94 2.94
C PRO A 459 5.72 19.85 4.31
N LEU A 460 6.46 20.30 5.33
CA LEU A 460 6.00 20.36 6.70
C LEU A 460 5.34 21.70 7.01
N GLY A 461 5.89 22.83 6.57
CA GLY A 461 5.27 24.11 6.93
C GLY A 461 6.03 25.41 6.67
N TRP A 462 5.40 26.55 6.93
CA TRP A 462 5.97 27.88 6.65
C TRP A 462 6.64 28.52 7.86
N SER A 463 7.95 28.80 7.76
CA SER A 463 8.67 29.66 8.70
C SER A 463 8.20 31.11 8.62
N ALA A 464 8.33 31.87 9.71
CA ALA A 464 7.94 33.29 9.79
C ALA A 464 8.42 34.13 8.57
N GLU A 465 9.63 33.86 8.09
CA GLU A 465 10.30 34.51 6.95
C GLU A 465 9.73 34.14 5.56
N GLY A 466 8.76 33.23 5.49
CA GLY A 466 8.21 32.74 4.21
C GLY A 466 9.05 31.66 3.52
N ARG A 467 9.92 30.98 4.27
CA ARG A 467 10.62 29.76 3.80
C ARG A 467 9.85 28.52 4.24
N LEU A 468 9.90 27.45 3.46
CA LEU A 468 9.18 26.23 3.75
C LEU A 468 10.10 25.19 4.42
N ALA A 469 9.73 24.73 5.61
CA ALA A 469 10.28 23.55 6.23
C ALA A 469 9.84 22.30 5.43
N VAL A 470 10.80 21.47 5.06
CA VAL A 470 10.61 20.18 4.37
C VAL A 470 11.39 19.08 5.07
N LEU A 471 10.84 17.87 5.08
CA LEU A 471 11.56 16.63 5.38
C LEU A 471 12.12 16.05 4.06
N ILE A 472 13.37 15.57 4.13
CA ILE A 472 13.98 14.72 3.10
C ILE A 472 14.49 13.42 3.72
N GLU A 473 14.36 12.32 2.98
CA GLU A 473 14.96 11.02 3.30
C GLU A 473 16.30 10.90 2.52
N PRO A 474 17.47 11.04 3.17
CA PRO A 474 18.77 10.89 2.50
C PRO A 474 19.04 9.44 2.07
N ASP A 475 20.21 9.17 1.48
CA ASP A 475 20.68 7.81 1.14
C ASP A 475 21.02 6.95 2.41
N GLY A 476 20.24 7.04 3.49
CA GLY A 476 20.44 6.38 4.79
C GLY A 476 19.25 6.59 5.76
N ASP A 477 19.25 5.88 6.89
CA ASP A 477 18.06 5.71 7.73
C ASP A 477 17.59 6.99 8.50
N ASP A 478 18.36 8.08 8.58
CA ASP A 478 17.99 9.26 9.39
C ASP A 478 17.40 10.39 8.53
N GLY A 479 16.13 10.77 8.76
CA GLY A 479 15.49 11.89 8.07
C GLY A 479 16.13 13.26 8.37
N HIS A 480 16.19 14.15 7.38
CA HIS A 480 16.80 15.49 7.54
C HIS A 480 15.84 16.63 7.23
N TYR A 481 15.97 17.73 7.97
CA TYR A 481 15.02 18.84 7.96
C TYR A 481 15.66 20.10 7.38
N HIS A 482 15.04 20.63 6.34
CA HIS A 482 15.57 21.73 5.55
C HIS A 482 14.55 22.85 5.38
N LEU A 483 15.04 24.08 5.25
CA LEU A 483 14.25 25.26 4.94
C LEU A 483 14.52 25.64 3.50
N VAL A 484 13.52 25.53 2.64
CA VAL A 484 13.59 25.84 1.22
C VAL A 484 12.89 27.17 0.96
N ASP A 485 13.58 28.07 0.26
CA ASP A 485 12.91 29.18 -0.42
C ASP A 485 12.33 28.64 -1.75
N PRO A 486 11.00 28.53 -1.90
CA PRO A 486 10.39 27.92 -3.08
C PRO A 486 10.54 28.77 -4.36
N GLY A 487 10.90 30.06 -4.25
CA GLY A 487 11.16 30.93 -5.40
C GLY A 487 12.60 30.87 -5.92
N THR A 488 13.57 30.47 -5.08
CA THR A 488 14.99 30.36 -5.50
C THR A 488 15.58 28.95 -5.41
N GLY A 489 14.81 28.01 -4.85
CA GLY A 489 15.19 26.64 -4.55
C GLY A 489 16.32 26.50 -3.53
N ARG A 490 16.80 27.61 -2.95
CA ARG A 490 17.89 27.61 -1.96
C ARG A 490 17.41 26.94 -0.69
N SER A 491 18.16 25.94 -0.21
CA SER A 491 17.91 25.32 1.08
C SER A 491 18.95 25.72 2.14
N SER A 492 18.56 25.61 3.41
CA SER A 492 19.49 25.57 4.55
C SER A 492 19.01 24.51 5.55
N PRO A 493 19.90 23.70 6.16
CA PRO A 493 19.49 22.78 7.21
C PRO A 493 18.88 23.55 8.39
N MET A 494 17.85 22.97 9.01
CA MET A 494 17.26 23.49 10.24
C MET A 494 18.23 23.25 11.39
N LYS A 495 18.64 24.33 12.09
CA LYS A 495 19.49 24.23 13.28
C LYS A 495 18.61 23.99 14.50
N GLY A 496 19.14 23.30 15.51
CA GLY A 496 18.42 23.01 16.76
C GLY A 496 17.45 21.82 16.67
N VAL A 497 17.28 21.22 15.49
CA VAL A 497 16.71 19.87 15.37
C VAL A 497 17.77 18.89 15.89
N MET A 498 17.43 18.00 16.82
CA MET A 498 18.39 16.97 17.26
C MET A 498 18.49 15.85 16.21
N ASP A 499 19.70 15.33 15.98
CA ASP A 499 20.01 14.22 15.05
C ASP A 499 19.38 12.85 15.46
N LYS A 500 18.42 12.85 16.40
CA LYS A 500 17.73 11.68 16.95
C LYS A 500 16.27 12.00 17.23
N LEU A 501 15.56 12.36 16.19
CA LEU A 501 14.11 12.37 16.21
C LEU A 501 13.66 11.13 15.47
N ASP A 502 13.10 10.18 16.24
CA ASP A 502 12.45 9.00 15.68
C ASP A 502 11.43 9.45 14.62
N HIS A 503 11.19 8.63 13.60
CA HIS A 503 10.35 8.99 12.43
C HIS A 503 8.88 9.32 12.78
N GLY A 504 8.48 9.18 14.05
CA GLY A 504 7.21 9.63 14.63
C GLY A 504 7.28 10.99 15.33
N VAL A 505 8.16 11.94 14.94
CA VAL A 505 8.22 13.27 15.58
C VAL A 505 8.38 14.48 14.61
N PHE A 506 7.44 14.77 13.67
CA PHE A 506 7.31 16.05 12.91
C PHE A 506 5.90 16.28 12.28
N GLY A 507 5.20 17.40 12.60
CA GLY A 507 3.82 17.71 12.14
C GLY A 507 3.70 18.93 11.20
N LEU A 508 2.51 19.14 10.60
CA LEU A 508 2.27 20.23 9.65
C LEU A 508 2.14 21.61 10.35
N ILE A 509 2.95 22.60 9.93
CA ILE A 509 2.89 24.03 10.31
C ILE A 509 2.39 24.87 9.11
N PRO A 510 1.08 24.96 8.86
CA PRO A 510 0.51 25.57 7.65
C PRO A 510 0.75 27.08 7.44
#